data_AF-A0A364L7P2-F1
#
_entry.id   AF-A0A364L7P2-F1
#
_cell.length_a   1.000
_cell.length_b   1.000
_cell.length_c   1.000
_cell.angle_alpha   90.00
_cell.angle_beta   90.00
_cell.angle_gamma   90.00
#
_symmetry.space_group_name_H-M   'P 1'
#
loop_
_entity.id
_entity.type
_entity.pdbx_description
1 polymer ?
#
loop_
_entity_poly.entity_id
_entity_poly.type
_entity_poly.pdbx_seq_one_letter_code
_entity_poly.pdbx_strand_id
1 'polypeptide(L)'
;MSADLLKPLATFCTQSISQRYIKTVRNLGDAWRTLAEQPLLPEHTDLAVIETTFGVTLTIRNDFNSKDFFAMLDIPSLESASQGVPRKHGITTPPRHFRIFADYGTDFIWLNYNDPIYDGESSYIELEDALSGFPHEVFDNYDSWVEIYTVNFKKRCDDPGDYSVHVFPTVAEEVAWNVAGFLLAWRIALAPHVGSVELAVGRDKYLLKKGDDTENEVTYKFLENQAEVLAKKETVE
;
A
#
# COMPACT_ATOMS: atom_id res chain seq x y z
N MET A 1 10.28 -14.74 -18.71
CA MET A 1 10.90 -14.92 -17.37
C MET A 1 9.84 -14.46 -16.39
N SER A 2 9.39 -15.30 -15.46
CA SER A 2 8.48 -14.80 -14.41
C SER A 2 9.25 -13.74 -13.63
N ALA A 3 8.66 -12.56 -13.48
CA ALA A 3 9.24 -11.54 -12.61
C ALA A 3 9.23 -12.11 -11.19
N ASP A 4 10.33 -11.96 -10.45
CA ASP A 4 10.41 -12.40 -9.07
C ASP A 4 9.55 -11.47 -8.21
N LEU A 5 8.30 -11.88 -7.96
CA LEU A 5 7.25 -11.10 -7.30
C LEU A 5 7.58 -10.74 -5.85
N LEU A 6 8.57 -11.39 -5.24
CA LEU A 6 9.04 -11.04 -3.92
C LEU A 6 10.06 -9.91 -3.93
N LYS A 7 10.76 -9.65 -5.04
CA LYS A 7 11.77 -8.58 -5.09
C LYS A 7 11.23 -7.21 -4.69
N PRO A 8 10.03 -6.76 -5.11
CA PRO A 8 9.48 -5.49 -4.65
C PRO A 8 9.26 -5.46 -3.14
N LEU A 9 8.78 -6.57 -2.56
CA LEU A 9 8.55 -6.68 -1.12
C LEU A 9 9.87 -6.73 -0.35
N ALA A 10 10.86 -7.47 -0.84
CA ALA A 10 12.21 -7.49 -0.26
C ALA A 10 12.88 -6.11 -0.34
N THR A 11 12.67 -5.39 -1.45
CA THR A 11 13.16 -4.02 -1.63
C THR A 11 12.49 -3.09 -0.64
N PHE A 12 11.16 -3.10 -0.57
CA PHE A 12 10.40 -2.36 0.46
C PHE A 12 10.92 -2.67 1.86
N CYS A 13 11.15 -3.95 2.13
CA CYS A 13 11.63 -4.35 3.41
C CYS A 13 13.03 -3.78 3.65
N THR A 14 14.00 -3.91 2.74
CA THR A 14 15.40 -3.50 2.96
C THR A 14 15.68 -2.00 2.85
N GLN A 15 14.79 -1.22 2.23
CA GLN A 15 14.98 0.23 2.09
C GLN A 15 14.87 0.95 3.45
N SER A 16 15.79 1.88 3.70
CA SER A 16 15.86 2.63 4.97
C SER A 16 14.62 3.48 5.21
N ILE A 17 14.10 4.12 4.16
CA ILE A 17 12.89 4.96 4.19
C ILE A 17 11.65 4.18 4.60
N SER A 18 11.63 2.87 4.35
CA SER A 18 10.47 2.00 4.56
C SER A 18 10.46 1.27 5.89
N GLN A 19 11.58 1.23 6.61
CA GLN A 19 11.68 0.55 7.91
C GLN A 19 10.60 1.00 8.90
N ARG A 20 10.24 2.28 8.87
CA ARG A 20 9.22 2.86 9.75
C ARG A 20 7.81 2.28 9.52
N TYR A 21 7.57 1.72 8.33
CA TYR A 21 6.28 1.14 7.96
C TYR A 21 6.17 -0.34 8.31
N ILE A 22 7.26 -0.94 8.78
CA ILE A 22 7.38 -2.38 8.99
C ILE A 22 7.38 -2.65 10.48
N LYS A 23 6.45 -3.50 10.91
CA LYS A 23 6.36 -3.98 12.28
C LYS A 23 7.10 -5.31 12.43
N THR A 24 6.73 -6.30 11.62
CA THR A 24 7.40 -7.60 11.56
C THR A 24 7.37 -8.15 10.14
N VAL A 25 8.31 -9.03 9.83
CA VAL A 25 8.35 -9.75 8.54
C VAL A 25 8.80 -11.17 8.82
N ARG A 26 8.20 -12.14 8.14
CA ARG A 26 8.50 -13.57 8.29
C ARG A 26 8.59 -14.23 6.91
N ASN A 27 9.52 -15.17 6.77
CA ASN A 27 9.66 -16.06 5.62
C ASN A 27 9.73 -15.37 4.24
N LEU A 28 10.24 -14.14 4.15
CA LEU A 28 10.48 -13.45 2.86
C LEU A 28 11.78 -13.94 2.16
N GLY A 29 12.23 -15.15 2.49
CA GLY A 29 13.47 -15.76 1.99
C GLY A 29 14.77 -15.11 2.50
N ASP A 30 15.89 -15.41 1.82
CA ASP A 30 17.22 -14.87 2.15
C ASP A 30 17.34 -13.35 1.94
N ALA A 31 16.34 -12.70 1.35
CA ALA A 31 16.36 -11.28 1.01
C ALA A 31 16.17 -10.33 2.21
N TRP A 32 15.91 -10.84 3.43
CA TRP A 32 15.44 -10.03 4.56
C TRP A 32 16.17 -10.22 5.92
N ARG A 33 17.38 -10.78 5.97
CA ARG A 33 18.04 -11.18 7.24
C ARG A 33 18.48 -10.05 8.21
N THR A 34 17.61 -9.13 8.65
CA THR A 34 17.97 -8.06 9.61
C THR A 34 16.99 -7.71 10.73
N LEU A 35 15.82 -8.36 10.87
CA LEU A 35 14.97 -8.15 12.06
C LEU A 35 14.72 -9.45 12.81
N ALA A 36 14.85 -9.39 14.14
CA ALA A 36 14.93 -10.52 15.07
C ALA A 36 13.92 -11.64 14.76
N GLU A 37 14.44 -12.84 14.50
CA GLU A 37 13.65 -14.05 14.30
C GLU A 37 12.86 -14.38 15.57
N GLN A 38 11.53 -14.31 15.49
CA GLN A 38 10.66 -14.95 16.47
C GLN A 38 10.57 -16.45 16.14
N PRO A 39 10.61 -17.37 17.13
CA PRO A 39 10.62 -18.82 16.86
C PRO A 39 9.35 -19.27 16.12
N LEU A 40 9.54 -20.11 15.11
CA LEU A 40 8.52 -20.56 14.15
C LEU A 40 7.52 -21.56 14.76
N LEU A 41 6.23 -21.42 14.41
CA LEU A 41 5.24 -22.49 14.46
C LEU A 41 5.32 -23.31 13.15
N PRO A 42 5.26 -24.66 13.19
CA PRO A 42 5.45 -25.52 12.02
C PRO A 42 4.44 -25.35 10.86
N GLU A 43 3.32 -24.65 11.06
CA GLU A 43 2.20 -24.61 10.11
C GLU A 43 2.29 -23.49 9.05
N HIS A 44 3.32 -22.63 9.09
CA HIS A 44 3.42 -21.43 8.22
C HIS A 44 4.74 -21.29 7.44
N THR A 45 5.50 -22.36 7.23
CA THR A 45 6.79 -22.28 6.50
C THR A 45 6.66 -21.84 5.05
N ASP A 46 5.47 -22.00 4.46
CA ASP A 46 5.21 -21.72 3.05
C ASP A 46 4.58 -20.34 2.83
N LEU A 47 4.49 -19.49 3.85
CA LEU A 47 3.87 -18.15 3.74
C LEU A 47 4.86 -17.07 4.16
N ALA A 48 5.08 -16.09 3.28
CA ALA A 48 5.69 -14.81 3.62
C ALA A 48 4.64 -13.89 4.26
N VAL A 49 5.00 -13.27 5.38
CA VAL A 49 4.10 -12.38 6.14
C VAL A 49 4.81 -11.06 6.38
N ILE A 50 4.13 -9.95 6.09
CA ILE A 50 4.60 -8.58 6.38
C ILE A 50 3.52 -7.89 7.20
N GLU A 51 3.81 -7.62 8.46
CA GLU A 51 2.98 -6.78 9.32
C GLU A 51 3.46 -5.34 9.23
N THR A 52 2.55 -4.42 8.97
CA THR A 52 2.86 -3.00 8.83
C THR A 52 2.46 -2.19 10.05
N THR A 53 3.09 -1.02 10.23
CA THR A 53 2.67 -0.05 11.24
C THR A 53 1.36 0.66 10.87
N PHE A 54 0.89 0.53 9.62
CA PHE A 54 -0.46 0.95 9.19
C PHE A 54 -1.58 0.06 9.81
N GLY A 55 -1.22 -1.08 10.39
CA GLY A 55 -2.17 -2.06 10.92
C GLY A 55 -2.72 -3.03 9.87
N VAL A 56 -2.05 -3.17 8.71
CA VAL A 56 -2.32 -4.21 7.71
C VAL A 56 -1.26 -5.30 7.80
N THR A 57 -1.70 -6.55 7.67
CA THR A 57 -0.85 -7.71 7.46
C THR A 57 -1.04 -8.23 6.05
N LEU A 58 0.04 -8.28 5.27
CA LEU A 58 0.08 -8.94 3.97
C LEU A 58 0.63 -10.35 4.15
N THR A 59 -0.13 -11.35 3.72
CA THR A 59 0.28 -12.77 3.69
C THR A 59 0.32 -13.26 2.26
N ILE A 60 1.45 -13.84 1.84
CA ILE A 60 1.65 -14.33 0.48
C ILE A 60 2.22 -15.75 0.52
N ARG A 61 1.76 -16.64 -0.36
CA ARG A 61 2.32 -18.00 -0.48
C ARG A 61 3.68 -17.98 -1.18
N ASN A 62 4.66 -18.68 -0.61
CA ASN A 62 6.06 -18.77 -1.07
C ASN A 62 6.29 -19.66 -2.31
N ASP A 63 5.24 -20.33 -2.79
CA ASP A 63 5.21 -21.06 -4.05
C ASP A 63 4.81 -20.09 -5.17
N PHE A 64 5.82 -19.59 -5.90
CA PHE A 64 5.65 -18.59 -6.97
C PHE A 64 5.78 -19.16 -8.38
N ASN A 65 5.99 -20.47 -8.50
CA ASN A 65 6.15 -21.15 -9.80
C ASN A 65 4.85 -21.77 -10.31
N SER A 66 3.77 -21.71 -9.54
CA SER A 66 2.47 -22.24 -9.93
C SER A 66 1.53 -21.12 -10.39
N LYS A 67 0.47 -21.52 -11.11
CA LYS A 67 -0.67 -20.66 -11.45
C LYS A 67 -1.52 -20.27 -10.22
N ASP A 68 -1.06 -20.61 -9.01
CA ASP A 68 -1.81 -20.54 -7.76
C ASP A 68 -1.20 -19.48 -6.81
N PHE A 69 -0.88 -18.29 -7.36
CA PHE A 69 -0.51 -17.14 -6.54
C PHE A 69 -1.62 -16.86 -5.52
N PHE A 70 -1.22 -16.59 -4.29
CA PHE A 70 -2.12 -16.26 -3.21
C PHE A 70 -1.54 -15.10 -2.41
N ALA A 71 -2.30 -14.02 -2.34
CA ALA A 71 -2.11 -12.89 -1.44
C ALA A 71 -3.39 -12.62 -0.68
N MET A 72 -3.25 -12.31 0.61
CA MET A 72 -4.34 -11.95 1.51
C MET A 72 -3.92 -10.74 2.34
N LEU A 73 -4.84 -9.79 2.52
CA LEU A 73 -4.61 -8.58 3.31
C LEU A 73 -5.61 -8.50 4.45
N ASP A 74 -5.10 -8.52 5.67
CA ASP A 74 -5.93 -8.51 6.87
C ASP A 74 -5.65 -7.30 7.76
N ILE A 75 -6.66 -6.90 8.54
CA ILE A 75 -6.52 -5.94 9.64
C ILE A 75 -6.78 -6.69 10.95
N PRO A 76 -5.74 -7.08 11.72
CA PRO A 76 -5.89 -7.92 12.91
C PRO A 76 -6.84 -7.37 13.98
N SER A 77 -7.01 -6.04 14.06
CA SER A 77 -7.86 -5.39 15.05
C SER A 77 -9.37 -5.39 14.68
N LEU A 78 -9.73 -5.67 13.42
CA LEU A 78 -11.12 -5.61 12.97
C LEU A 78 -11.90 -6.89 13.33
N GLU A 79 -11.24 -8.04 13.39
CA GLU A 79 -11.88 -9.32 13.74
C GLU A 79 -12.38 -9.33 15.19
N SER A 80 -11.67 -8.64 16.10
CA SER A 80 -12.05 -8.53 17.51
C SER A 80 -13.27 -7.63 17.76
N ALA A 81 -13.56 -6.68 16.86
CA ALA A 81 -14.70 -5.78 16.98
C ALA A 81 -16.01 -6.41 16.47
N SER A 82 -15.93 -7.53 15.73
CA SER A 82 -17.06 -8.17 15.05
C SER A 82 -17.95 -9.01 15.98
N GLN A 83 -17.51 -9.31 17.21
CA GLN A 83 -18.24 -10.18 18.14
C GLN A 83 -18.99 -9.45 19.29
N GLY A 84 -18.98 -8.11 19.36
CA GLY A 84 -19.30 -7.43 20.62
C GLY A 84 -20.36 -6.32 20.65
N VAL A 85 -20.92 -5.85 19.52
CA VAL A 85 -21.80 -4.66 19.56
C VAL A 85 -23.14 -4.93 18.87
N PRO A 86 -24.28 -4.79 19.57
CA PRO A 86 -25.59 -4.84 18.91
C PRO A 86 -25.68 -3.64 17.96
N ARG A 87 -25.85 -3.92 16.66
CA ARG A 87 -26.14 -2.93 15.61
C ARG A 87 -27.39 -2.14 16.02
N LYS A 88 -27.21 -0.98 16.66
CA LYS A 88 -28.27 0.01 16.79
C LYS A 88 -28.62 0.48 15.37
N HIS A 89 -29.89 0.37 15.01
CA HIS A 89 -30.44 0.96 13.79
C HIS A 89 -29.97 2.41 13.63
N GLY A 90 -29.33 2.72 12.50
CA GLY A 90 -28.89 4.07 12.17
C GLY A 90 -28.35 4.09 10.74
N ILE A 91 -28.99 4.92 9.91
CA ILE A 91 -28.63 5.32 8.54
C ILE A 91 -27.34 4.67 8.01
N THR A 92 -27.46 3.72 7.08
CA THR A 92 -26.31 3.23 6.31
C THR A 92 -25.84 4.37 5.43
N THR A 93 -24.85 5.15 5.89
CA THR A 93 -24.15 6.07 5.00
C THR A 93 -23.60 5.28 3.83
N PRO A 94 -23.79 5.73 2.58
CA PRO A 94 -23.27 4.99 1.45
C PRO A 94 -21.74 4.94 1.54
N PRO A 95 -21.12 3.83 1.08
CA PRO A 95 -19.68 3.65 1.20
C PRO A 95 -18.92 4.76 0.45
N ARG A 96 -17.78 5.15 1.01
CA ARG A 96 -16.90 6.18 0.43
C ARG A 96 -15.96 5.57 -0.61
N HIS A 97 -15.66 6.35 -1.64
CA HIS A 97 -14.80 5.94 -2.74
C HIS A 97 -13.70 6.98 -2.94
N PHE A 98 -12.44 6.55 -2.91
CA PHE A 98 -11.29 7.45 -2.98
C PHE A 98 -10.43 7.19 -4.21
N ARG A 99 -9.60 8.18 -4.53
CA ARG A 99 -8.45 8.09 -5.41
C ARG A 99 -7.22 8.50 -4.62
N ILE A 100 -6.12 7.78 -4.81
CA ILE A 100 -4.83 8.09 -4.18
C ILE A 100 -3.79 8.19 -5.28
N PHE A 101 -3.13 9.33 -5.38
CA PHE A 101 -2.05 9.58 -6.33
C PHE A 101 -1.12 10.66 -5.79
N ALA A 102 0.15 10.60 -6.17
CA ALA A 102 1.10 11.62 -5.76
C ALA A 102 0.80 12.95 -6.45
N ASP A 103 0.58 14.01 -5.67
CA ASP A 103 0.32 15.36 -6.17
C ASP A 103 1.10 16.38 -5.34
N TYR A 104 2.17 16.94 -5.93
CA TYR A 104 3.02 17.87 -5.20
C TYR A 104 2.29 19.19 -4.96
N GLY A 105 2.26 19.62 -3.69
CA GLY A 105 1.63 20.88 -3.28
C GLY A 105 0.21 20.72 -2.75
N THR A 106 -0.33 19.50 -2.72
CA THR A 106 -1.64 19.16 -2.15
C THR A 106 -1.58 17.82 -1.42
N ASP A 107 -2.71 17.41 -0.83
CA ASP A 107 -2.91 16.04 -0.37
C ASP A 107 -2.99 15.02 -1.52
N PHE A 108 -2.73 13.76 -1.19
CA PHE A 108 -2.74 12.65 -2.15
C PHE A 108 -4.07 11.91 -2.18
N ILE A 109 -4.93 12.07 -1.17
CA ILE A 109 -6.26 11.45 -1.10
C ILE A 109 -7.32 12.41 -1.64
N TRP A 110 -8.09 11.92 -2.60
CA TRP A 110 -9.16 12.67 -3.26
C TRP A 110 -10.43 11.83 -3.34
N LEU A 111 -11.59 12.46 -3.45
CA LEU A 111 -12.82 11.77 -3.80
C LEU A 111 -12.72 11.14 -5.19
N ASN A 112 -13.23 9.92 -5.30
CA ASN A 112 -13.53 9.32 -6.59
C ASN A 112 -14.77 9.99 -7.19
N TYR A 113 -14.85 10.08 -8.51
CA TYR A 113 -16.02 10.64 -9.20
C TYR A 113 -17.30 9.84 -8.97
N ASN A 114 -17.17 8.58 -8.55
CA ASN A 114 -18.29 7.72 -8.17
C ASN A 114 -18.64 7.83 -6.68
N ASP A 115 -17.97 8.70 -5.91
CA ASP A 115 -18.26 8.88 -4.49
C ASP A 115 -19.64 9.56 -4.29
N PRO A 116 -20.46 9.10 -3.34
CA PRO A 116 -21.80 9.61 -3.09
C PRO A 116 -21.90 11.11 -2.77
N ILE A 117 -20.84 11.72 -2.24
CA ILE A 117 -20.84 13.16 -1.92
C ILE A 117 -20.10 14.00 -2.97
N TYR A 118 -19.57 13.39 -4.03
CA TYR A 118 -18.95 14.14 -5.10
C TYR A 118 -20.00 15.00 -5.80
N ASP A 119 -19.80 16.32 -5.77
CA ASP A 119 -20.77 17.32 -6.24
C ASP A 119 -20.61 17.68 -7.73
N GLY A 120 -19.57 17.17 -8.38
CA GLY A 120 -19.23 17.49 -9.77
C GLY A 120 -18.27 18.66 -9.93
N GLU A 121 -18.00 19.43 -8.87
CA GLU A 121 -17.19 20.65 -8.90
C GLU A 121 -15.81 20.43 -8.28
N SER A 122 -15.75 19.72 -7.14
CA SER A 122 -14.50 19.47 -6.43
C SER A 122 -14.40 18.02 -5.97
N SER A 123 -13.25 17.40 -6.26
CA SER A 123 -12.89 16.12 -5.67
C SER A 123 -12.04 16.24 -4.41
N TYR A 124 -11.77 17.47 -3.95
CA TYR A 124 -10.97 17.69 -2.74
C TYR A 124 -11.72 17.20 -1.51
N ILE A 125 -10.99 16.61 -0.57
CA ILE A 125 -11.47 16.22 0.75
C ILE A 125 -10.35 16.48 1.75
N GLU A 126 -10.70 17.03 2.92
CA GLU A 126 -9.74 17.17 4.01
C GLU A 126 -9.30 15.79 4.50
N LEU A 127 -8.03 15.65 4.86
CA LEU A 127 -7.47 14.37 5.29
C LEU A 127 -8.21 13.81 6.52
N GLU A 128 -8.60 14.66 7.45
CA GLU A 128 -9.34 14.31 8.67
C GLU A 128 -10.72 13.74 8.36
N ASP A 129 -11.35 14.22 7.29
CA ASP A 129 -12.63 13.69 6.81
C ASP A 129 -12.43 12.37 6.05
N ALA A 130 -11.39 12.29 5.21
CA ALA A 130 -11.08 11.09 4.42
C ALA A 130 -10.69 9.89 5.29
N LEU A 131 -9.91 10.13 6.34
CA LEU A 131 -9.42 9.13 7.29
C LEU A 131 -10.22 9.12 8.60
N SER A 132 -11.45 9.64 8.57
CA SER A 132 -12.32 9.65 9.75
C SER A 132 -12.55 8.22 10.28
N GLY A 133 -12.25 8.01 11.57
CA GLY A 133 -12.39 6.70 12.22
C GLY A 133 -11.21 5.75 12.04
N PHE A 134 -10.11 6.19 11.44
CA PHE A 134 -8.85 5.45 11.46
C PHE A 134 -8.04 5.76 12.73
N PRO A 135 -7.20 4.82 13.21
CA PRO A 135 -6.23 5.10 14.27
C PRO A 135 -5.25 6.21 13.87
N HIS A 136 -4.75 6.96 14.85
CA HIS A 136 -3.83 8.08 14.63
C HIS A 136 -2.55 7.63 13.90
N GLU A 137 -2.10 6.40 14.14
CA GLU A 137 -0.93 5.83 13.48
C GLU A 137 -1.08 5.77 11.96
N VAL A 138 -2.31 5.72 11.42
CA VAL A 138 -2.55 5.76 9.97
C VAL A 138 -2.30 7.17 9.42
N PHE A 139 -2.65 8.21 10.17
CA PHE A 139 -2.36 9.61 9.82
C PHE A 139 -0.86 9.87 9.82
N ASP A 140 -0.17 9.55 10.92
CA ASP A 140 1.29 9.76 11.04
C ASP A 140 2.07 9.09 9.91
N ASN A 141 1.62 7.89 9.54
CA ASN A 141 2.21 7.10 8.48
C ASN A 141 1.90 7.65 7.08
N TYR A 142 0.67 8.13 6.86
CA TYR A 142 0.28 8.82 5.62
C TYR A 142 1.10 10.10 5.44
N ASP A 143 1.14 10.97 6.46
CA ASP A 143 1.87 12.24 6.41
C ASP A 143 3.34 12.02 6.07
N SER A 144 3.93 11.00 6.71
CA SER A 144 5.33 10.64 6.44
C SER A 144 5.54 10.08 5.03
N TRP A 145 4.56 9.36 4.49
CA TRP A 145 4.64 8.81 3.13
C TRP A 145 4.53 9.93 2.09
N VAL A 146 3.64 10.92 2.32
CA VAL A 146 3.52 12.15 1.53
C VAL A 146 4.78 13.01 1.64
N GLU A 147 5.34 13.16 2.84
CA GLU A 147 6.54 13.96 3.09
C GLU A 147 7.74 13.43 2.31
N ILE A 148 7.95 12.10 2.26
CA ILE A 148 9.04 11.49 1.48
C ILE A 148 8.97 11.90 0.01
N TYR A 149 7.79 11.81 -0.61
CA TYR A 149 7.60 12.24 -1.99
C TYR A 149 7.83 13.75 -2.13
N THR A 150 7.25 14.55 -1.23
CA THR A 150 7.30 16.01 -1.27
C THR A 150 8.72 16.54 -1.16
N VAL A 151 9.51 16.01 -0.24
CA VAL A 151 10.93 16.38 -0.05
C VAL A 151 11.75 16.01 -1.30
N ASN A 152 11.54 14.82 -1.85
CA ASN A 152 12.24 14.38 -3.04
C ASN A 152 11.85 15.20 -4.28
N PHE A 153 10.56 15.43 -4.49
CA PHE A 153 10.03 16.23 -5.59
C PHE A 153 10.56 17.67 -5.50
N LYS A 154 10.50 18.27 -4.32
CA LYS A 154 11.01 19.63 -4.10
C LYS A 154 12.50 19.72 -4.46
N LYS A 155 13.31 18.84 -3.88
CA LYS A 155 14.76 18.86 -4.05
C LYS A 155 15.22 18.57 -5.49
N ARG A 156 14.51 17.70 -6.20
CA ARG A 156 14.97 17.15 -7.49
C ARG A 156 14.26 17.74 -8.69
N CYS A 157 13.01 18.15 -8.53
CA CYS A 157 12.18 18.67 -9.61
C CYS A 157 11.89 20.16 -9.43
N ASP A 158 11.37 20.57 -8.28
CA ASP A 158 10.86 21.94 -8.06
C ASP A 158 11.99 22.98 -7.91
N ASP A 159 12.89 22.80 -6.92
CA ASP A 159 13.99 23.73 -6.66
C ASP A 159 14.92 23.90 -7.88
N PRO A 160 15.26 22.85 -8.66
CA PRO A 160 16.05 22.98 -9.89
C PRO A 160 15.23 23.44 -11.11
N GLY A 161 13.91 23.35 -11.07
CA GLY A 161 13.02 23.59 -12.21
C GLY A 161 13.09 22.54 -13.32
N ASP A 162 13.54 21.32 -13.02
CA ASP A 162 13.64 20.21 -13.98
C ASP A 162 12.60 19.13 -13.68
N TYR A 163 11.44 19.24 -14.32
CA TYR A 163 10.34 18.28 -14.16
C TYR A 163 10.47 17.03 -15.04
N SER A 164 11.59 16.85 -15.74
CA SER A 164 11.86 15.67 -16.56
C SER A 164 12.57 14.55 -15.79
N VAL A 165 13.15 14.86 -14.63
CA VAL A 165 13.85 13.88 -13.80
C VAL A 165 12.90 13.05 -12.96
N HIS A 166 13.38 11.87 -12.56
CA HIS A 166 12.68 11.03 -11.59
C HIS A 166 12.69 11.68 -10.20
N VAL A 167 11.52 11.66 -9.56
CA VAL A 167 11.30 12.14 -8.19
C VAL A 167 12.21 11.39 -7.22
N PHE A 168 12.27 10.06 -7.31
CA PHE A 168 13.11 9.27 -6.44
C PHE A 168 14.56 9.21 -6.95
N PRO A 169 15.57 9.31 -6.06
CA PRO A 169 16.98 9.12 -6.38
C PRO A 169 17.30 7.77 -7.02
N THR A 170 16.68 6.70 -6.52
CA THR A 170 16.89 5.33 -6.98
C THR A 170 15.57 4.63 -7.25
N VAL A 171 15.61 3.60 -8.10
CA VAL A 171 14.44 2.76 -8.37
C VAL A 171 14.04 1.96 -7.15
N ALA A 172 15.01 1.54 -6.35
CA ALA A 172 14.72 0.81 -5.12
C ALA A 172 13.92 1.67 -4.14
N GLU A 173 14.27 2.96 -4.00
CA GLU A 173 13.48 3.92 -3.21
C GLU A 173 12.08 4.14 -3.80
N GLU A 174 11.95 4.31 -5.12
CA GLU A 174 10.65 4.45 -5.80
C GLU A 174 9.74 3.24 -5.54
N VAL A 175 10.27 2.03 -5.74
CA VAL A 175 9.54 0.77 -5.54
C VAL A 175 9.16 0.59 -4.07
N ALA A 176 10.07 0.89 -3.15
CA ALA A 176 9.77 0.81 -1.72
C ALA A 176 8.69 1.83 -1.31
N TRP A 177 8.73 3.05 -1.85
CA TRP A 177 7.70 4.06 -1.60
C TRP A 177 6.34 3.65 -2.22
N ASN A 178 6.34 3.06 -3.41
CA ASN A 178 5.14 2.53 -4.06
C ASN A 178 4.51 1.39 -3.26
N VAL A 179 5.32 0.44 -2.76
CA VAL A 179 4.83 -0.68 -1.94
C VAL A 179 4.24 -0.16 -0.62
N ALA A 180 4.88 0.83 0.02
CA ALA A 180 4.32 1.48 1.20
C ALA A 180 2.94 2.10 0.92
N GLY A 181 2.82 2.85 -0.17
CA GLY A 181 1.57 3.47 -0.61
C GLY A 181 0.50 2.44 -0.95
N PHE A 182 0.87 1.31 -1.55
CA PHE A 182 -0.04 0.20 -1.84
C PHE A 182 -0.61 -0.45 -0.58
N LEU A 183 0.23 -0.72 0.42
CA LEU A 183 -0.20 -1.29 1.70
C LEU A 183 -1.07 -0.30 2.50
N LEU A 184 -0.73 0.99 2.47
CA LEU A 184 -1.54 2.06 3.06
C LEU A 184 -2.90 2.19 2.35
N ALA A 185 -2.94 2.13 1.03
CA ALA A 185 -4.18 2.20 0.26
C ALA A 185 -5.09 0.98 0.55
N TRP A 186 -4.52 -0.21 0.74
CA TRP A 186 -5.26 -1.38 1.21
C TRP A 186 -5.80 -1.19 2.65
N ARG A 187 -5.02 -0.58 3.55
CA ARG A 187 -5.49 -0.25 4.90
C ARG A 187 -6.78 0.58 4.86
N ILE A 188 -6.84 1.52 3.90
CA ILE A 188 -8.00 2.39 3.67
C ILE A 188 -9.14 1.59 3.02
N ALA A 189 -8.87 0.84 1.95
CA ALA A 189 -9.88 0.07 1.23
C ALA A 189 -10.58 -1.00 2.09
N LEU A 190 -9.87 -1.59 3.07
CA LEU A 190 -10.41 -2.59 3.98
C LEU A 190 -11.32 -2.00 5.08
N ALA A 191 -11.31 -0.67 5.31
CA ALA A 191 -12.13 -0.06 6.35
C ALA A 191 -13.65 -0.22 6.06
N PRO A 192 -14.51 -0.51 7.08
CA PRO A 192 -15.92 -0.85 6.85
C PRO A 192 -16.73 0.14 6.02
N HIS A 193 -16.43 1.43 6.14
CA HIS A 193 -17.14 2.53 5.48
C HIS A 193 -16.59 2.87 4.08
N VAL A 194 -15.52 2.20 3.64
CA VAL A 194 -14.90 2.40 2.32
C VAL A 194 -15.35 1.31 1.36
N GLY A 195 -15.82 1.72 0.19
CA GLY A 195 -16.24 0.84 -0.89
C GLY A 195 -15.11 0.52 -1.85
N SER A 196 -14.28 1.51 -2.21
CA SER A 196 -13.10 1.29 -3.06
C SER A 196 -12.07 2.41 -2.96
N VAL A 197 -10.83 2.10 -3.31
CA VAL A 197 -9.74 3.05 -3.51
C VAL A 197 -9.12 2.80 -4.88
N GLU A 198 -9.03 3.81 -5.74
CA GLU A 198 -8.20 3.75 -6.95
C GLU A 198 -6.81 4.32 -6.61
N LEU A 199 -5.80 3.47 -6.56
CA LEU A 199 -4.41 3.89 -6.37
C LEU A 199 -3.75 4.07 -7.74
N ALA A 200 -3.15 5.24 -7.99
CA ALA A 200 -2.30 5.46 -9.16
C ALA A 200 -0.82 5.41 -8.76
N VAL A 201 -0.05 4.60 -9.50
CA VAL A 201 1.41 4.48 -9.35
C VAL A 201 2.04 4.65 -10.72
N GLY A 202 2.73 5.78 -10.93
CA GLY A 202 3.20 6.16 -12.25
C GLY A 202 2.04 6.28 -13.24
N ARG A 203 2.02 5.41 -14.26
CA ARG A 203 0.94 5.36 -15.27
C ARG A 203 -0.11 4.31 -14.99
N ASP A 204 0.14 3.41 -14.03
CA ASP A 204 -0.74 2.31 -13.70
C ASP A 204 -1.76 2.72 -12.65
N LYS A 205 -2.94 2.11 -12.74
CA LYS A 205 -4.05 2.30 -11.79
C LYS A 205 -4.52 0.97 -11.26
N TYR A 206 -4.74 0.90 -9.96
CA TYR A 206 -5.15 -0.29 -9.24
C TYR A 206 -6.44 0.02 -8.47
N LEU A 207 -7.52 -0.69 -8.79
CA LEU A 207 -8.79 -0.56 -8.08
C LEU A 207 -8.82 -1.55 -6.91
N LEU A 208 -8.61 -1.03 -5.71
CA LEU A 208 -8.66 -1.78 -4.45
C LEU A 208 -10.11 -1.78 -3.95
N LYS A 209 -10.69 -2.97 -3.84
CA LYS A 209 -12.02 -3.21 -3.28
C LYS A 209 -11.99 -4.54 -2.55
N LYS A 210 -12.82 -4.66 -1.50
CA LYS A 210 -12.94 -5.90 -0.72
C LYS A 210 -13.50 -7.01 -1.60
N GLY A 211 -12.96 -8.22 -1.42
CA GLY A 211 -13.43 -9.43 -2.07
C GLY A 211 -12.25 -10.28 -2.53
N ASP A 212 -12.30 -11.55 -2.13
CA ASP A 212 -11.19 -12.51 -2.20
C ASP A 212 -10.49 -12.54 -3.58
N ASP A 213 -11.26 -12.56 -4.67
CA ASP A 213 -10.68 -12.61 -6.02
C ASP A 213 -9.96 -11.32 -6.43
N THR A 214 -10.40 -10.16 -5.92
CA THR A 214 -9.83 -8.87 -6.32
C THR A 214 -8.54 -8.56 -5.58
N GLU A 215 -8.46 -8.91 -4.29
CA GLU A 215 -7.25 -8.70 -3.48
C GLU A 215 -6.06 -9.43 -4.09
N ASN A 216 -6.27 -10.68 -4.48
CA ASN A 216 -5.24 -11.53 -5.05
C ASN A 216 -4.80 -11.03 -6.44
N GLU A 217 -5.75 -10.78 -7.35
CA GLU A 217 -5.45 -10.33 -8.72
C GLU A 217 -4.73 -8.96 -8.72
N VAL A 218 -5.20 -8.01 -7.92
CA VAL A 218 -4.63 -6.67 -7.87
C VAL A 218 -3.26 -6.68 -7.22
N THR A 219 -3.06 -7.48 -6.16
CA THR A 219 -1.74 -7.63 -5.52
C THR A 219 -0.74 -8.30 -6.45
N TYR A 220 -1.14 -9.36 -7.17
CA TYR A 220 -0.30 -9.99 -8.18
C TYR A 220 0.16 -8.96 -9.22
N LYS A 221 -0.79 -8.25 -9.84
CA LYS A 221 -0.52 -7.30 -10.91
C LYS A 221 0.37 -6.14 -10.43
N PHE A 222 0.11 -5.63 -9.23
CA PHE A 222 0.93 -4.59 -8.63
C PHE A 222 2.38 -5.06 -8.45
N LEU A 223 2.59 -6.23 -7.84
CA LEU A 223 3.93 -6.77 -7.60
C LEU A 223 4.66 -7.11 -8.91
N GLU A 224 3.95 -7.65 -9.91
CA GLU A 224 4.51 -7.91 -11.23
C GLU A 224 5.03 -6.62 -11.87
N ASN A 225 4.22 -5.56 -11.86
CA ASN A 225 4.60 -4.25 -12.38
C ASN A 225 5.81 -3.67 -11.63
N GLN A 226 5.85 -3.75 -10.30
CA GLN A 226 7.00 -3.25 -9.53
C GLN A 226 8.27 -4.09 -9.79
N ALA A 227 8.13 -5.41 -9.98
CA ALA A 227 9.25 -6.28 -10.30
C ALA A 227 9.82 -5.99 -11.70
N GLU A 228 8.96 -5.64 -12.67
CA GLU A 228 9.41 -5.14 -13.98
C GLU A 228 10.16 -3.81 -13.88
N VAL A 229 9.70 -2.89 -13.01
CA VAL A 229 10.37 -1.61 -12.79
C VAL A 229 11.78 -1.81 -12.24
N LEU A 230 11.95 -2.74 -11.27
CA LEU A 230 13.27 -3.13 -10.78
C LEU A 230 14.15 -3.71 -11.91
N ALA A 231 13.64 -4.67 -12.67
CA ALA A 231 14.40 -5.36 -13.71
C ALA A 231 14.81 -4.45 -14.90
N LYS A 232 13.96 -3.51 -15.30
CA LYS A 232 14.21 -2.59 -16.42
C LYS A 232 15.33 -1.59 -16.15
N LYS A 233 15.65 -1.29 -14.88
CA LYS A 233 16.73 -0.37 -14.53
C LYS A 233 18.00 -1.06 -14.04
N GLU A 234 17.93 -2.33 -13.59
CA GLU A 234 19.12 -3.18 -13.41
C GLU A 234 19.89 -3.41 -14.72
N THR A 235 19.25 -3.24 -15.88
CA THR A 235 19.85 -3.47 -17.21
C THR A 235 20.48 -2.22 -17.84
N VAL A 236 20.49 -1.08 -17.14
CA VAL A 236 21.00 0.21 -17.63
C VAL A 236 22.28 0.66 -16.89
N GLU A 237 22.84 -0.20 -16.02
CA GLU A 237 24.19 -0.05 -15.45
C GLU A 237 25.24 -0.82 -16.27
#